data_AF-A0A2H6HCN6-F1
#
_entry.id   AF-A0A2H6HCN6-F1
#
_cell.length_a   1.000
_cell.length_b   1.000
_cell.length_c   1.000
_cell.angle_alpha   90.00
_cell.angle_beta   90.00
_cell.angle_gamma   90.00
#
_symmetry.space_group_name_H-M   'P 1'
#
loop_
_entity.id
_entity.type
_entity.pdbx_description
1 polymer ?
#
loop_
_entity_poly.entity_id
_entity_poly.type
_entity_poly.pdbx_seq_one_letter_code
_entity_poly.pdbx_strand_id
1 'polypeptide(L)'
;MVGIGAALVVFVAALLTVGAAQWVWAATAEEDLTVPERVPFAGGAEPEFHAWNRFHIRYYAMALLFLAFDMEMVFMYPWAVVFIREGMLALIEMLMFILILVVGMVYAWREKSFEWS
;
A
#
# COMPACT_ATOMS: atom_id res chain seq x y z
N MET A 1 22.07 25.31 2.49
CA MET A 1 21.10 25.48 1.38
C MET A 1 21.49 24.76 0.08
N VAL A 2 22.78 24.56 -0.23
CA VAL A 2 23.23 23.88 -1.47
C VAL A 2 22.94 22.36 -1.49
N GLY A 3 22.97 21.69 -0.33
CA GLY A 3 22.82 20.22 -0.26
C GLY A 3 21.46 19.66 -0.71
N ILE A 4 20.36 20.36 -0.39
CA ILE A 4 19.00 19.94 -0.79
C ILE A 4 18.80 20.15 -2.29
N GLY A 5 19.31 21.26 -2.85
CA GLY A 5 19.25 21.52 -4.28
C GLY A 5 20.01 20.49 -5.11
N ALA A 6 21.22 20.11 -4.67
CA ALA A 6 22.00 19.06 -5.32
C ALA A 6 21.29 17.69 -5.25
N ALA A 7 20.71 17.35 -4.09
CA ALA A 7 19.95 16.10 -3.93
C ALA A 7 18.72 16.05 -4.85
N LEU A 8 17.98 17.17 -4.98
CA LEU A 8 16.82 17.25 -5.89
C LEU A 8 17.22 17.10 -7.36
N VAL A 9 18.33 17.72 -7.77
CA VAL A 9 18.80 17.60 -9.16
C VAL A 9 19.20 16.16 -9.48
N VAL A 10 19.92 15.49 -8.56
CA VAL A 10 20.28 14.07 -8.72
C VAL A 10 19.03 13.19 -8.78
N PHE A 11 18.04 13.45 -7.91
CA PHE A 11 16.79 12.70 -7.90
C PHE A 11 15.99 12.86 -9.20
N VAL A 12 15.85 14.10 -9.69
CA VAL A 12 15.16 14.38 -10.95
C VAL A 12 15.92 13.76 -12.13
N ALA A 13 17.24 13.88 -12.16
CA ALA A 13 18.06 13.26 -13.21
C ALA A 13 17.89 11.72 -13.21
N ALA A 14 17.85 11.09 -12.03
CA ALA A 14 17.63 9.64 -11.91
C ALA A 14 16.23 9.22 -12.38
N LEU A 15 15.19 9.99 -12.07
CA LEU A 15 13.84 9.72 -12.58
C LEU A 15 13.77 9.86 -14.10
N LEU A 16 14.44 10.88 -14.66
CA LEU A 16 14.49 11.09 -16.10
C LEU A 16 15.24 9.98 -16.82
N THR A 17 16.36 9.49 -16.28
CA THR A 17 17.11 8.39 -16.90
C THR A 17 16.33 7.08 -16.84
N VAL A 18 15.66 6.77 -15.72
CA VAL A 18 14.80 5.59 -15.60
C VAL A 18 13.61 5.69 -16.56
N GLY A 19 12.94 6.85 -16.63
CA GLY A 19 11.82 7.06 -17.53
C GLY A 19 12.23 6.98 -19.01
N ALA A 20 13.37 7.56 -19.37
CA ALA A 20 13.92 7.46 -20.72
C ALA A 20 14.30 6.02 -21.07
N ALA A 21 14.92 5.28 -20.15
CA ALA A 21 15.25 3.87 -20.35
C ALA A 21 13.99 3.00 -20.54
N GLN A 22 12.94 3.23 -19.75
CA GLN A 22 11.65 2.54 -19.91
C GLN A 22 10.97 2.88 -21.24
N TRP A 23 11.03 4.15 -21.66
CA TRP A 23 10.46 4.57 -22.94
C TRP A 23 11.20 3.97 -24.13
N VAL A 24 12.55 3.97 -24.09
CA VAL A 24 13.38 3.31 -25.11
C VAL A 24 13.08 1.82 -25.16
N TRP A 25 13.05 1.15 -24.00
CA TRP A 25 12.69 -0.26 -23.91
C TRP A 25 11.31 -0.52 -24.54
N ALA A 26 10.29 0.25 -24.18
CA ALA A 26 8.94 0.09 -24.74
C ALA A 26 8.87 0.38 -26.25
N ALA A 27 9.69 1.30 -26.76
CA ALA A 27 9.73 1.64 -28.18
C ALA A 27 10.51 0.62 -29.03
N THR A 28 11.50 -0.06 -28.45
CA THR A 28 12.35 -1.04 -29.15
C THR A 28 12.02 -2.49 -28.85
N ALA A 29 11.22 -2.77 -27.81
CA ALA A 29 10.80 -4.11 -27.47
C ALA A 29 9.90 -4.66 -28.59
N GLU A 30 10.40 -5.66 -29.29
CA GLU A 30 9.63 -6.40 -30.28
C GLU A 30 8.83 -7.48 -29.52
N GLU A 31 7.51 -7.39 -29.56
CA GLU A 31 6.63 -8.42 -28.99
C GLU A 31 6.52 -9.59 -29.98
N ASP A 32 7.46 -10.54 -29.90
CA ASP A 32 7.41 -11.81 -30.65
C ASP A 32 6.47 -12.81 -29.96
N LEU A 33 5.21 -12.38 -29.75
CA LEU A 33 4.14 -13.23 -29.21
C LEU A 33 3.32 -13.80 -30.37
N THR A 34 3.31 -15.13 -30.47
CA THR A 34 2.44 -15.87 -31.38
C THR A 34 0.96 -15.69 -31.02
N VAL A 35 0.04 -15.91 -31.97
CA VAL A 35 -1.41 -15.71 -31.75
C VAL A 35 -1.95 -16.41 -30.49
N PRO A 36 -1.53 -17.65 -30.15
CA PRO A 36 -1.95 -18.32 -28.91
C PRO A 36 -1.37 -17.71 -27.63
N GLU A 37 -0.27 -16.95 -27.71
CA GLU A 37 0.37 -16.32 -26.54
C GLU A 37 -0.25 -14.96 -26.21
N ARG A 38 -1.07 -14.41 -27.11
CA ARG A 38 -1.79 -13.13 -26.92
C ARG A 38 -3.09 -13.27 -26.13
N VAL A 39 -3.16 -14.26 -25.23
CA VAL A 39 -4.33 -14.51 -24.37
C VAL A 39 -3.95 -14.37 -22.89
N PRO A 40 -4.90 -14.00 -22.01
CA PRO A 40 -4.60 -13.79 -20.59
C PRO A 40 -4.06 -15.02 -19.85
N PHE A 41 -4.31 -16.22 -20.37
CA PHE A 41 -3.92 -17.49 -19.75
C PHE A 41 -3.01 -18.31 -20.67
N ALA A 42 -1.72 -18.39 -20.33
CA ALA A 42 -0.71 -19.09 -21.13
C ALA A 42 -0.98 -20.59 -21.32
N GLY A 43 -1.83 -21.20 -20.49
CA GLY A 43 -2.25 -22.60 -20.64
C GLY A 43 -3.34 -22.83 -21.69
N GLY A 44 -3.82 -21.78 -22.39
CA GLY A 44 -4.79 -21.89 -23.48
C GLY A 44 -6.25 -22.13 -23.06
N ALA A 45 -6.53 -22.28 -21.76
CA ALA A 45 -7.89 -22.29 -21.23
C ALA A 45 -8.54 -20.91 -21.30
N GLU A 46 -9.83 -20.89 -21.64
CA GLU A 46 -10.63 -19.67 -21.57
C GLU A 46 -10.86 -19.27 -20.10
N PRO A 47 -10.99 -17.96 -19.79
CA PRO A 47 -11.26 -17.51 -18.43
C PRO A 47 -12.54 -18.13 -17.87
N GLU A 48 -12.45 -18.83 -16.74
CA GLU A 48 -13.59 -19.48 -16.10
C GLU A 48 -14.60 -18.48 -15.52
N PHE A 49 -14.14 -17.28 -15.16
CA PHE A 49 -14.96 -16.26 -14.50
C PHE A 49 -14.92 -14.93 -15.26
N HIS A 50 -16.02 -14.18 -15.18
CA HIS A 50 -16.10 -12.83 -15.70
C HIS A 50 -15.14 -11.88 -14.95
N ALA A 51 -14.60 -10.88 -15.64
CA ALA A 51 -13.61 -9.95 -15.08
C ALA A 51 -14.09 -9.19 -13.82
N TRP A 52 -15.41 -9.01 -13.66
CA TRP A 52 -16.04 -8.35 -12.51
C TRP A 52 -16.63 -9.34 -11.49
N ASN A 53 -16.02 -10.52 -11.36
CA ASN A 53 -16.50 -11.49 -10.38
C ASN A 53 -16.34 -10.98 -8.93
N ARG A 54 -17.28 -11.37 -8.08
CA ARG A 54 -17.25 -11.02 -6.65
C ARG A 54 -16.33 -11.98 -5.92
N PHE A 55 -15.24 -11.43 -5.38
CA PHE A 55 -14.35 -12.18 -4.49
C PHE A 55 -14.93 -12.28 -3.08
N HIS A 56 -14.45 -13.26 -2.31
CA HIS A 56 -14.89 -13.47 -0.93
C HIS A 56 -14.70 -12.22 -0.07
N ILE A 57 -15.66 -11.98 0.84
CA ILE A 57 -15.67 -10.79 1.72
C ILE A 57 -14.43 -10.66 2.62
N ARG A 58 -13.70 -11.75 2.86
CA ARG A 58 -12.53 -11.81 3.75
C ARG A 58 -11.47 -10.75 3.43
N TYR A 59 -11.28 -10.41 2.14
CA TYR A 59 -10.31 -9.38 1.73
C TYR A 59 -10.71 -7.98 2.17
N TYR A 60 -12.02 -7.67 2.25
CA TYR A 60 -12.51 -6.36 2.68
C TYR A 60 -12.21 -6.09 4.15
N ALA A 61 -12.41 -7.09 5.02
CA ALA A 61 -12.16 -6.93 6.44
C ALA A 61 -10.67 -6.66 6.73
N MET A 62 -9.76 -7.37 6.05
CA MET A 62 -8.32 -7.09 6.12
C MET A 62 -7.98 -5.68 5.63
N ALA A 63 -8.55 -5.25 4.49
CA ALA A 63 -8.28 -3.93 3.92
C ALA A 63 -8.79 -2.79 4.82
N LEU A 64 -10.00 -2.92 5.38
CA LEU A 64 -10.56 -1.93 6.31
C LEU A 64 -9.75 -1.82 7.59
N LEU A 65 -9.29 -2.95 8.12
CA LEU A 65 -8.45 -2.98 9.31
C LEU A 65 -7.07 -2.39 9.07
N PHE A 66 -6.46 -2.71 7.92
CA PHE A 66 -5.21 -2.09 7.47
C PHE A 66 -5.37 -0.58 7.33
N LEU A 67 -6.45 -0.10 6.70
CA LEU A 67 -6.72 1.33 6.55
C LEU A 67 -6.91 2.03 7.91
N ALA A 68 -7.61 1.40 8.85
CA ALA A 68 -7.80 1.95 10.19
C ALA A 68 -6.46 2.08 10.93
N PHE A 69 -5.60 1.07 10.84
CA PHE A 69 -4.25 1.07 11.41
C PHE A 69 -3.33 2.08 10.72
N ASP A 70 -3.37 2.18 9.38
CA ASP A 70 -2.55 3.16 8.64
C ASP A 70 -2.93 4.61 9.00
N MET A 71 -4.23 4.88 9.17
CA MET A 71 -4.69 6.19 9.65
C MET A 71 -4.19 6.50 11.07
N GLU A 72 -3.93 5.50 11.91
CA GLU A 72 -3.38 5.71 13.25
C GLU A 72 -1.98 6.35 13.19
N MET A 73 -1.15 5.90 12.25
CA MET A 73 0.22 6.41 12.06
C MET A 73 0.19 7.88 11.61
N VAL A 74 -0.80 8.25 10.80
CA VAL A 74 -1.03 9.65 10.39
C VAL A 74 -1.31 10.53 11.62
N PHE A 75 -2.05 10.04 12.60
CA PHE A 75 -2.32 10.77 13.85
C PHE A 75 -1.13 10.79 14.81
N MET A 76 -0.25 9.79 14.76
CA MET A 76 0.94 9.76 15.61
C MET A 76 1.96 10.87 15.27
N TYR A 77 2.09 11.26 14.00
CA TYR A 77 3.02 12.33 13.59
C TYR A 77 2.76 13.69 14.26
N PRO A 78 1.55 14.30 14.16
CA PRO A 78 1.27 15.56 14.84
C PRO A 78 1.29 15.43 16.36
N TRP A 79 0.83 14.29 16.90
CA TRP A 79 0.91 14.03 18.34
C TRP A 79 2.35 14.07 18.86
N ALA A 80 3.31 13.45 18.14
CA ALA A 80 4.72 13.45 18.55
C ALA A 80 5.29 14.88 18.67
N VAL A 81 4.81 15.82 17.85
CA VAL A 81 5.17 17.24 17.95
C VAL A 81 4.52 17.90 19.17
N VAL A 82 3.24 17.61 19.44
CA VAL A 82 2.48 18.17 20.58
C VAL A 82 2.98 17.64 21.91
N PHE A 83 3.44 16.39 21.97
CA PHE A 83 3.97 15.74 23.17
C PHE A 83 5.07 16.55 23.86
N ILE A 84 5.89 17.28 23.10
CA ILE A 84 6.94 18.16 23.63
C ILE A 84 6.35 19.27 24.53
N ARG A 85 5.14 19.75 24.24
CA ARG A 85 4.48 20.84 24.98
C ARG A 85 3.59 20.32 26.11
N GLU A 86 2.82 19.27 25.85
CA GLU A 86 1.77 18.78 26.75
C GLU A 86 2.24 17.63 27.67
N GLY A 87 3.34 16.95 27.33
CA GLY A 87 3.96 15.91 28.15
C GLY A 87 3.01 14.74 28.46
N MET A 88 2.74 14.50 29.75
CA MET A 88 2.00 13.31 30.21
C MET A 88 0.54 13.24 29.79
N LEU A 89 -0.15 14.38 29.65
CA LEU A 89 -1.55 14.37 29.21
C LEU A 89 -1.65 13.84 27.78
N ALA A 90 -0.81 14.36 26.88
CA ALA A 90 -0.73 13.86 25.51
C ALA A 90 -0.35 12.37 25.45
N LEU A 91 0.50 11.87 26.36
CA LEU A 91 0.81 10.44 26.42
C LEU A 91 -0.42 9.59 26.74
N ILE A 92 -1.21 10.00 27.73
CA ILE A 92 -2.42 9.27 28.14
C ILE A 92 -3.45 9.27 26.99
N GLU A 93 -3.63 10.39 26.32
CA GLU A 93 -4.52 10.52 25.16
C GLU A 93 -4.10 9.58 24.02
N MET A 94 -2.80 9.50 23.70
CA MET A 94 -2.30 8.60 22.67
C MET A 94 -2.39 7.13 23.07
N LEU A 95 -2.10 6.79 24.33
CA LEU A 95 -2.30 5.42 24.83
C LEU A 95 -3.76 4.99 24.77
N MET A 96 -4.69 5.90 25.09
CA MET A 96 -6.12 5.65 24.96
C MET A 96 -6.51 5.42 23.50
N PHE A 97 -5.99 6.24 22.58
CA PHE A 97 -6.22 6.09 21.15
C PHE A 97 -5.73 4.73 20.62
N ILE A 98 -4.49 4.36 20.93
CA ILE A 98 -3.92 3.06 20.57
C ILE A 98 -4.74 1.91 21.17
N LEU A 99 -5.16 2.02 22.43
CA LEU A 99 -5.95 0.99 23.10
C LEU A 99 -7.28 0.71 22.38
N ILE A 100 -7.98 1.76 21.92
CA ILE A 100 -9.24 1.61 21.18
C ILE A 100 -9.02 0.82 19.88
N LEU A 101 -7.92 1.09 19.17
CA LEU A 101 -7.59 0.38 17.93
C LEU A 101 -7.17 -1.07 18.18
N VAL A 102 -6.39 -1.32 19.23
CA VAL A 102 -6.03 -2.67 19.68
C VAL A 102 -7.28 -3.48 20.02
N VAL A 103 -8.29 -2.89 20.66
CA VAL A 103 -9.57 -3.57 20.91
C VAL A 103 -10.27 -3.96 19.60
N GLY A 104 -10.29 -3.06 18.61
CA GLY A 104 -10.80 -3.38 17.26
C GLY A 104 -10.05 -4.52 16.58
N MET A 105 -8.71 -4.53 16.69
CA MET A 105 -7.84 -5.59 16.18
C MET A 105 -8.13 -6.95 16.85
N VAL A 106 -8.25 -6.97 18.18
CA VAL A 106 -8.58 -8.19 18.94
C VAL A 106 -9.97 -8.71 18.55
N TYR A 107 -10.93 -7.83 18.30
CA TYR A 107 -12.25 -8.22 17.79
C TYR A 107 -12.15 -8.88 16.40
N ALA A 108 -11.41 -8.28 15.47
CA ALA A 108 -11.21 -8.85 14.14
C ALA A 108 -10.50 -10.22 14.18
N TRP A 109 -9.58 -10.41 15.14
CA TRP A 109 -8.93 -11.70 15.37
C TRP A 109 -9.93 -12.75 15.90
N ARG A 110 -10.79 -12.37 16.85
CA ARG A 110 -11.86 -13.24 17.35
C ARG A 110 -12.80 -13.72 16.23
N GLU A 111 -13.09 -12.86 15.27
CA GLU A 111 -13.93 -13.17 14.10
C GLU A 111 -13.20 -14.02 13.04
N LYS A 112 -11.96 -14.44 13.31
CA LYS A 112 -11.15 -15.25 12.39
C LYS A 112 -10.97 -14.59 11.03
N SER A 113 -11.02 -13.26 10.98
CA SER A 113 -10.82 -12.50 9.73
C SER A 113 -9.44 -12.75 9.09
N PHE A 114 -8.49 -13.31 9.86
CA PHE A 114 -7.15 -13.64 9.41
C PHE A 114 -6.95 -15.11 9.01
N GLU A 115 -7.96 -15.97 9.16
CA GLU A 115 -7.80 -17.40 8.84
C GLU A 115 -7.96 -17.64 7.32
N TRP A 116 -6.93 -18.26 6.74
CA TRP A 116 -6.88 -18.72 5.34
C TRP A 116 -6.87 -20.26 5.29
N SER A 117 -7.82 -20.90 5.98
CA SER A 117 -8.13 -22.33 5.76
C SER A 117 -9.56 -22.49 5.26
#